data_AF-A0A543IGW8-F1
#
_entry.id   AF-A0A543IGW8-F1
#
_cell.length_a   1.000
_cell.length_b   1.000
_cell.length_c   1.000
_cell.angle_alpha   90.00
_cell.angle_beta   90.00
_cell.angle_gamma   90.00
#
_symmetry.space_group_name_H-M   'P 1'
#
loop_
_entity.id
_entity.type
_entity.pdbx_description
1 polymer ?
#
loop_
_entity_poly.entity_id
_entity_poly.type
_entity_poly.pdbx_seq_one_letter_code
_entity_poly.pdbx_strand_id
1 'polypeptide(L)'
;MASNAHALAPPLHRLIVFADIAGFSAPQRTVADQIAVRAEFFEMMRAAFAESGVPWANCHIEDRGDGALILVPPEAGSEFMVMVLPQLLAGMLHRRNRHLQPSRRIQVRLAVHMGAVQVDGAGCVGSSIVHAARMLDASPLKRALAESAAPLALIVPESFFHGVVEDAPGLNPAAYQRVEVAVREFRTVAWIRLFDPFHGPAEGDARERRAADLEDPADARNFDAFYLAHYQYVRNVLNARAQDWTLAEDVADEAMAIAYRKWDDLVEHPNPVGFVVVTARRILSRIQRQRARRALHESSLPSDASPGRELHASGGDPADVVVNRAALRQALQALSADQRECFVLHEILGHSIRHIAELLGIPEGTVKSRLHAARRALRTMLEDDSAEGGA
;
A
#
# COMPACT_ATOMS: atom_id res chain seq x y z
N MET A 1 26.27 -47.65 -6.49
CA MET A 1 25.92 -46.57 -5.54
C MET A 1 25.40 -45.38 -6.34
N ALA A 2 24.13 -45.44 -6.76
CA ALA A 2 23.49 -44.31 -7.42
C ALA A 2 23.10 -43.31 -6.33
N SER A 3 23.75 -42.14 -6.35
CA SER A 3 23.44 -41.02 -5.47
C SER A 3 22.01 -40.56 -5.78
N ASN A 4 21.11 -40.71 -4.81
CA ASN A 4 19.78 -40.10 -4.82
C ASN A 4 19.99 -38.58 -4.74
N ALA A 5 20.16 -37.93 -5.89
CA ALA A 5 19.86 -36.51 -6.00
C ALA A 5 18.37 -36.37 -5.68
N HIS A 6 18.02 -35.97 -4.46
CA HIS A 6 16.70 -35.42 -4.19
C HIS A 6 16.47 -34.35 -5.26
N ALA A 7 15.49 -34.58 -6.13
CA ALA A 7 15.11 -33.62 -7.14
C ALA A 7 14.70 -32.34 -6.42
N LEU A 8 15.64 -31.41 -6.35
CA LEU A 8 15.47 -30.13 -5.71
C LEU A 8 14.34 -29.42 -6.45
N ALA A 9 13.29 -29.03 -5.72
CA ALA A 9 12.21 -28.24 -6.30
C ALA A 9 12.82 -26.98 -6.97
N PRO A 10 12.31 -26.58 -8.15
CA PRO A 10 12.85 -25.43 -8.87
C PRO A 10 12.71 -24.16 -8.02
N PRO A 11 13.66 -23.22 -8.11
CA PRO A 11 13.56 -21.96 -7.38
C PRO A 11 12.34 -21.18 -7.85
N LEU A 12 11.56 -20.66 -6.90
CA LEU A 12 10.35 -19.89 -7.17
C LEU A 12 10.62 -18.42 -6.90
N HIS A 13 10.13 -17.55 -7.79
CA HIS A 13 10.18 -16.12 -7.56
C HIS A 13 9.12 -15.75 -6.51
N ARG A 14 9.55 -15.18 -5.38
CA ARG A 14 8.69 -14.87 -4.25
C ARG A 14 8.94 -13.47 -3.73
N LEU A 15 7.92 -12.90 -3.10
CA LEU A 15 8.09 -11.73 -2.24
C LEU A 15 8.72 -12.19 -0.91
N ILE A 16 9.81 -11.56 -0.56
CA ILE A 16 10.60 -11.81 0.65
C ILE A 16 10.37 -10.64 1.58
N VAL A 17 9.85 -10.92 2.76
CA VAL A 17 9.64 -9.94 3.82
C VAL A 17 10.54 -10.29 4.98
N PHE A 18 11.50 -9.41 5.28
CA PHE A 18 12.38 -9.54 6.44
C PHE A 18 12.04 -8.45 7.44
N ALA A 19 11.69 -8.83 8.66
CA ALA A 19 11.34 -7.88 9.72
C ALA A 19 12.17 -8.13 10.98
N ASP A 20 12.55 -7.07 11.70
CA ASP A 20 13.12 -7.18 13.04
C ASP A 20 12.63 -6.09 14.00
N ILE A 21 12.85 -6.33 15.28
CA ILE A 21 12.56 -5.41 16.37
C ILE A 21 13.77 -4.50 16.59
N ALA A 22 13.60 -3.19 16.38
CA ALA A 22 14.64 -2.23 16.65
C ALA A 22 15.03 -2.24 18.15
N GLY A 23 16.34 -2.27 18.39
CA GLY A 23 16.91 -2.24 19.74
C GLY A 23 16.49 -3.43 20.62
N PHE A 24 16.26 -4.62 20.06
CA PHE A 24 15.83 -5.81 20.82
C PHE A 24 16.68 -6.05 22.08
N SER A 25 18.00 -5.97 21.93
CA SER A 25 18.97 -6.15 23.02
C SER A 25 19.38 -4.85 23.73
N ALA A 26 18.55 -3.80 23.68
CA ALA A 26 18.89 -2.53 24.30
C ALA A 26 19.01 -2.68 25.84
N PRO A 27 19.98 -1.99 26.49
CA PRO A 27 20.27 -2.18 27.93
C PRO A 27 19.08 -1.99 28.87
N GLN A 28 18.10 -1.17 28.47
CA GLN A 28 16.87 -0.92 29.22
C GLN A 28 15.84 -2.06 29.19
N ARG A 29 16.05 -3.10 28.37
CA ARG A 29 15.14 -4.27 28.28
C ARG A 29 15.65 -5.41 29.13
N THR A 30 14.83 -5.86 30.07
CA THR A 30 15.05 -7.11 30.79
C THR A 30 14.78 -8.32 29.88
N VAL A 31 15.20 -9.53 30.29
CA VAL A 31 14.84 -10.77 29.57
C VAL A 31 13.31 -10.93 29.49
N ALA A 32 12.59 -10.55 30.55
CA ALA A 32 11.12 -10.58 30.55
C ALA A 32 10.52 -9.59 29.54
N ASP A 33 11.11 -8.40 29.38
CA ASP A 33 10.69 -7.45 28.35
C ASP A 33 10.97 -7.96 26.94
N GLN A 34 12.13 -8.62 26.72
CA GLN A 34 12.47 -9.23 25.43
C GLN A 34 11.47 -10.33 25.04
N ILE A 35 11.11 -11.20 25.99
CA ILE A 35 10.10 -12.25 25.76
C ILE A 35 8.75 -11.61 25.39
N ALA A 36 8.30 -10.61 26.14
CA ALA A 36 7.03 -9.93 25.89
C ALA A 36 7.01 -9.19 24.54
N VAL A 37 8.04 -8.41 24.25
CA VAL A 37 8.19 -7.64 23.01
C VAL A 37 8.23 -8.57 21.79
N ARG A 38 8.94 -9.70 21.88
CA ARG A 38 8.97 -10.72 20.83
C ARG A 38 7.59 -11.35 20.61
N ALA A 39 6.89 -11.73 21.69
CA ALA A 39 5.56 -12.30 21.57
C ALA A 39 4.58 -11.32 20.88
N GLU A 40 4.58 -10.05 21.30
CA GLU A 40 3.74 -9.02 20.69
C GLU A 40 4.10 -8.73 19.23
N PHE A 41 5.39 -8.72 18.89
CA PHE A 41 5.83 -8.58 17.51
C PHE A 41 5.25 -9.67 16.62
N PHE A 42 5.37 -10.95 17.02
CA PHE A 42 4.83 -12.05 16.24
C PHE A 42 3.29 -12.07 16.19
N GLU A 43 2.61 -11.64 17.24
CA GLU A 43 1.14 -11.46 17.22
C GLU A 43 0.71 -10.38 16.24
N MET A 44 1.37 -9.21 16.25
CA MET A 44 1.06 -8.12 15.32
C MET A 44 1.40 -8.50 13.88
N MET A 45 2.51 -9.20 13.64
CA MET A 45 2.86 -9.70 12.31
C MET A 45 1.80 -10.69 11.80
N ARG A 46 1.39 -11.66 12.62
CA ARG A 46 0.31 -12.60 12.26
C ARG A 46 -0.98 -11.89 11.87
N ALA A 47 -1.40 -10.93 12.70
CA ALA A 47 -2.63 -10.17 12.46
C ALA A 47 -2.52 -9.30 11.21
N ALA A 48 -1.41 -8.57 11.03
CA ALA A 48 -1.23 -7.70 9.87
C ALA A 48 -1.17 -8.50 8.55
N PHE A 49 -0.57 -9.69 8.56
CA PHE A 49 -0.58 -10.61 7.40
C PHE A 49 -2.00 -11.09 7.08
N ALA A 50 -2.74 -11.59 8.09
CA ALA A 50 -4.12 -12.02 7.92
C ALA A 50 -5.01 -10.90 7.33
N GLU A 51 -4.91 -9.69 7.89
CA GLU A 51 -5.65 -8.49 7.46
C GLU A 51 -5.21 -7.97 6.07
N SER A 52 -3.97 -8.26 5.65
CA SER A 52 -3.49 -7.98 4.28
C SER A 52 -3.96 -9.01 3.24
N GLY A 53 -4.72 -10.01 3.66
CA GLY A 53 -5.25 -11.06 2.80
C GLY A 53 -4.28 -12.20 2.50
N VAL A 54 -3.20 -12.32 3.28
CA VAL A 54 -2.24 -13.43 3.17
C VAL A 54 -2.14 -14.15 4.50
N PRO A 55 -2.87 -15.27 4.66
CA PRO A 55 -2.84 -16.03 5.90
C PRO A 55 -1.41 -16.40 6.30
N TRP A 56 -1.07 -16.16 7.57
CA TRP A 56 0.25 -16.45 8.11
C TRP A 56 0.67 -17.91 7.90
N ALA A 57 -0.28 -18.84 8.01
CA ALA A 57 -0.05 -20.27 7.81
C ALA A 57 0.36 -20.64 6.38
N ASN A 58 0.07 -19.79 5.39
CA ASN A 58 0.43 -20.03 3.99
C ASN A 58 1.85 -19.55 3.69
N CYS A 59 2.46 -18.75 4.57
CA CYS A 59 3.82 -18.25 4.39
C CYS A 59 4.84 -19.28 4.89
N HIS A 60 6.03 -19.30 4.26
CA HIS A 60 7.20 -19.92 4.88
C HIS A 60 7.82 -18.93 5.86
N ILE A 61 7.96 -19.32 7.12
CA ILE A 61 8.44 -18.43 8.19
C ILE A 61 9.63 -19.04 8.89
N GLU A 62 10.72 -18.27 8.98
CA GLU A 62 11.85 -18.58 9.84
C GLU A 62 11.94 -17.54 10.97
N ASP A 63 11.85 -18.04 12.20
CA ASP A 63 12.08 -17.25 13.39
C ASP A 63 13.57 -16.96 13.57
N ARG A 64 13.94 -15.69 13.73
CA ARG A 64 15.33 -15.24 13.86
C ARG A 64 15.64 -14.74 15.28
N GLY A 65 14.73 -14.97 16.23
CA GLY A 65 14.84 -14.48 17.60
C GLY A 65 14.23 -13.11 17.77
N ASP A 66 14.87 -12.06 17.25
CA ASP A 66 14.41 -10.67 17.33
C ASP A 66 13.62 -10.21 16.10
N GLY A 67 13.34 -11.15 15.18
CA GLY A 67 12.71 -10.88 13.91
C GLY A 67 12.27 -12.15 13.20
N ALA A 68 11.81 -11.99 11.97
CA ALA A 68 11.34 -13.08 11.12
C ALA A 68 11.73 -12.87 9.66
N LEU A 69 12.11 -13.96 9.00
CA LEU A 69 12.14 -14.06 7.55
C LEU A 69 10.84 -14.73 7.09
N ILE A 70 10.12 -14.08 6.20
CA ILE A 70 8.81 -14.53 5.73
C ILE A 70 8.85 -14.57 4.21
N LEU A 71 8.63 -15.76 3.63
CA LEU A 71 8.45 -15.92 2.20
C LEU A 71 6.97 -16.04 1.91
N VAL A 72 6.49 -15.09 1.13
CA VAL A 72 5.10 -14.97 0.73
C VAL A 72 4.83 -15.93 -0.42
N PRO A 73 3.66 -16.60 -0.45
CA PRO A 73 3.25 -17.41 -1.59
C PRO A 73 3.30 -16.61 -2.90
N PRO A 74 3.80 -17.16 -4.01
CA PRO A 74 3.89 -16.44 -5.28
C PRO A 74 2.53 -15.99 -5.82
N GLU A 75 1.42 -16.58 -5.36
CA GLU A 75 0.05 -16.22 -5.72
C GLU A 75 -0.43 -14.94 -5.02
N ALA A 76 0.25 -14.51 -3.94
CA ALA A 76 -0.07 -13.29 -3.23
C ALA A 76 0.51 -12.07 -3.95
N GLY A 77 -0.36 -11.17 -4.41
CA GLY A 77 0.03 -9.97 -5.15
C GLY A 77 0.99 -9.07 -4.35
N SER A 78 2.20 -8.89 -4.89
CA SER A 78 3.29 -8.17 -4.22
C SER A 78 3.01 -6.69 -3.98
N GLU A 79 2.42 -6.01 -4.97
CA GLU A 79 2.05 -4.59 -4.94
C GLU A 79 1.11 -4.27 -3.78
N PHE A 80 0.08 -5.10 -3.62
CA PHE A 80 -0.94 -4.90 -2.59
C PHE A 80 -0.37 -5.16 -1.20
N MET A 81 0.50 -6.17 -1.07
CA MET A 81 1.15 -6.46 0.20
C MET A 81 2.04 -5.30 0.65
N VAL A 82 2.85 -4.72 -0.23
CA VAL A 82 3.71 -3.58 0.17
C VAL A 82 2.94 -2.28 0.41
N MET A 83 1.72 -2.17 -0.13
CA MET A 83 0.81 -1.08 0.20
C MET A 83 0.16 -1.27 1.56
N VAL A 84 -0.37 -2.46 1.85
CA VAL A 84 -1.28 -2.68 2.99
C VAL A 84 -0.57 -3.16 4.24
N LEU A 85 0.35 -4.13 4.14
CA LEU A 85 1.02 -4.72 5.30
C LEU A 85 1.77 -3.67 6.13
N PRO A 86 2.60 -2.77 5.57
CA PRO A 86 3.31 -1.79 6.37
C PRO A 86 2.38 -0.80 7.09
N GLN A 87 1.26 -0.44 6.45
CA GLN A 87 0.30 0.51 7.03
C GLN A 87 -0.47 -0.10 8.19
N LEU A 88 -0.96 -1.33 8.03
CA LEU A 88 -1.62 -2.09 9.08
C LEU A 88 -0.69 -2.28 10.27
N LEU A 89 0.54 -2.76 10.01
CA LEU A 89 1.52 -3.00 11.05
C LEU A 89 1.89 -1.73 11.79
N ALA A 90 2.15 -0.62 11.09
CA ALA A 90 2.42 0.68 11.71
C ALA A 90 1.26 1.16 12.59
N GLY A 91 0.01 1.01 12.12
CA GLY A 91 -1.18 1.36 12.88
C GLY A 91 -1.36 0.51 14.14
N MET A 92 -1.10 -0.80 14.07
CA MET A 92 -1.14 -1.73 15.21
C MET A 92 -0.05 -1.40 16.24
N LEU A 93 1.19 -1.26 15.78
CA LEU A 93 2.34 -0.88 16.62
C LEU A 93 2.08 0.43 17.34
N HIS A 94 1.55 1.41 16.62
CA HIS A 94 1.21 2.71 17.20
C HIS A 94 0.18 2.60 18.33
N ARG A 95 -0.97 1.94 18.06
CA ARG A 95 -2.02 1.73 19.07
C ARG A 95 -1.47 1.00 20.29
N ARG A 96 -0.64 -0.02 20.07
CA ARG A 96 -0.07 -0.83 21.15
C ARG A 96 0.91 -0.04 21.99
N ASN A 97 1.86 0.66 21.37
CA ASN A 97 2.90 1.45 22.04
C ASN A 97 2.35 2.54 22.97
N ARG A 98 1.15 3.07 22.70
CA ARG A 98 0.50 4.07 23.57
C ARG A 98 0.21 3.57 24.98
N HIS A 99 0.04 2.27 25.15
CA HIS A 99 -0.30 1.64 26.42
C HIS A 99 0.92 0.96 27.07
N LEU A 100 2.08 1.00 26.43
CA LEU A 100 3.29 0.34 26.89
C LEU A 100 4.28 1.31 27.51
N GLN A 101 4.92 0.84 28.58
CA GLN A 101 6.09 1.48 29.18
C GLN A 101 7.25 1.56 28.17
N PRO A 102 8.18 2.53 28.30
CA PRO A 102 9.22 2.77 27.30
C PRO A 102 10.08 1.54 26.94
N SER A 103 10.43 0.68 27.90
CA SER A 103 11.22 -0.54 27.64
C SER A 103 10.50 -1.55 26.75
N ARG A 104 9.16 -1.53 26.72
CA ARG A 104 8.32 -2.45 25.93
C ARG A 104 7.80 -1.86 24.62
N ARG A 105 8.03 -0.58 24.35
CA ARG A 105 7.64 0.00 23.06
C ARG A 105 8.41 -0.68 21.92
N ILE A 106 7.73 -0.92 20.82
CA ILE A 106 8.23 -1.69 19.68
C ILE A 106 8.32 -0.75 18.49
N GLN A 107 9.51 -0.68 17.89
CA GLN A 107 9.67 -0.16 16.54
C GLN A 107 10.15 -1.32 15.66
N VAL A 108 9.66 -1.40 14.44
CA VAL A 108 9.98 -2.48 13.51
C VAL A 108 10.73 -1.92 12.31
N ARG A 109 11.78 -2.63 11.88
CA ARG A 109 12.37 -2.42 10.56
C ARG A 109 11.88 -3.53 9.64
N LEU A 110 11.57 -3.17 8.40
CA LEU A 110 11.07 -4.06 7.38
C LEU A 110 11.95 -3.90 6.13
N ALA A 111 12.44 -5.01 5.59
CA ALA A 111 13.08 -5.06 4.28
C ALA A 111 12.23 -5.95 3.38
N VAL A 112 11.85 -5.42 2.22
CA VAL A 112 11.11 -6.17 1.21
C VAL A 112 11.97 -6.33 -0.04
N HIS A 113 12.04 -7.55 -0.56
CA HIS A 113 12.74 -7.88 -1.78
C HIS A 113 11.90 -8.86 -2.59
N MET A 114 12.05 -8.87 -3.92
CA MET A 114 11.46 -9.89 -4.78
C MET A 114 12.55 -10.67 -5.49
N GLY A 115 12.48 -11.99 -5.50
CA GLY A 115 13.60 -12.79 -5.99
C GLY A 115 13.35 -14.28 -6.02
N ALA A 116 14.22 -14.99 -6.75
CA ALA A 116 14.23 -16.44 -6.78
C ALA A 116 14.72 -16.99 -5.45
N VAL A 117 13.92 -17.85 -4.84
CA VAL A 117 14.22 -18.52 -3.57
C VAL A 117 13.99 -20.00 -3.71
N GLN A 118 14.91 -20.77 -3.14
CA GLN A 118 14.78 -22.20 -2.98
C GLN A 118 14.48 -22.52 -1.52
N VAL A 119 13.50 -23.39 -1.30
CA VAL A 119 13.10 -23.85 0.04
C VAL A 119 13.29 -25.36 0.09
N ASP A 120 13.91 -25.86 1.15
CA ASP A 120 14.10 -27.27 1.44
C ASP A 120 13.75 -27.58 2.91
N GLY A 121 13.96 -28.83 3.34
CA GLY A 121 13.68 -29.25 4.72
C GLY A 121 14.57 -28.61 5.78
N ALA A 122 15.65 -27.92 5.40
CA ALA A 122 16.57 -27.23 6.31
C ALA A 122 16.34 -25.72 6.36
N GLY A 123 15.63 -25.13 5.40
CA GLY A 123 15.27 -23.71 5.39
C GLY A 123 15.15 -23.16 3.97
N CYS A 124 15.55 -21.91 3.79
CA CYS A 124 15.55 -21.26 2.48
C CYS A 124 16.89 -20.63 2.10
N VAL A 125 17.19 -20.65 0.80
CA VAL A 125 18.44 -20.14 0.24
C VAL A 125 18.16 -19.32 -1.02
N GLY A 126 18.84 -18.20 -1.15
CA GLY A 126 18.78 -17.33 -2.33
C GLY A 126 19.55 -16.03 -2.10
N SER A 127 20.18 -15.51 -3.16
CA SER A 127 20.89 -14.22 -3.10
C SER A 127 19.96 -13.08 -2.67
N SER A 128 18.69 -13.13 -3.08
CA SER A 128 17.68 -12.14 -2.71
C SER A 128 17.35 -12.12 -1.20
N ILE A 129 17.43 -13.26 -0.51
CA ILE A 129 17.28 -13.31 0.96
C ILE A 129 18.48 -12.64 1.61
N VAL A 130 19.70 -12.92 1.12
CA VAL A 130 20.91 -12.28 1.62
C VAL A 130 20.85 -10.77 1.41
N HIS A 131 20.43 -10.31 0.24
CA HIS A 131 20.27 -8.88 -0.04
C HIS A 131 19.23 -8.22 0.88
N ALA A 132 18.07 -8.87 1.09
CA ALA A 132 17.05 -8.38 2.03
C ALA A 132 17.62 -8.25 3.46
N ALA A 133 18.36 -9.25 3.94
CA ALA A 133 19.02 -9.21 5.24
C ALA A 133 20.04 -8.06 5.33
N ARG A 134 20.86 -7.86 4.29
CA ARG A 134 21.85 -6.77 4.23
C ARG A 134 21.20 -5.39 4.21
N MET A 135 20.07 -5.23 3.54
CA MET A 135 19.30 -3.99 3.55
C MET A 135 18.66 -3.73 4.91
N LEU A 136 18.08 -4.76 5.56
CA LEU A 136 17.54 -4.65 6.91
C LEU A 136 18.62 -4.19 7.91
N ASP A 137 19.85 -4.68 7.71
CA ASP A 137 21.01 -4.34 8.54
C ASP A 137 21.65 -2.98 8.23
N ALA A 138 21.21 -2.29 7.19
CA ALA A 138 21.87 -1.10 6.67
C ALA A 138 21.77 0.09 7.62
N SER A 139 22.90 0.75 7.88
CA SER A 139 22.97 1.95 8.76
C SER A 139 21.97 3.05 8.39
N PRO A 140 21.71 3.37 7.09
CA PRO A 140 20.69 4.35 6.73
C PRO A 140 19.28 4.01 7.26
N LEU A 141 18.85 2.75 7.18
CA LEU A 141 17.56 2.30 7.72
C LEU A 141 17.51 2.40 9.23
N LYS A 142 18.58 1.96 9.89
CA LYS A 142 18.69 1.99 11.36
C LYS A 142 18.59 3.42 11.89
N ARG A 143 19.29 4.37 11.24
CA ARG A 143 19.24 5.79 11.58
C ARG A 143 17.87 6.41 11.30
N ALA A 144 17.34 6.20 10.10
CA ALA A 144 16.05 6.77 9.71
C ALA A 144 14.93 6.42 10.71
N LEU A 145 14.89 5.16 11.18
CA LEU A 145 13.92 4.76 12.20
C LEU A 145 14.22 5.37 13.57
N ALA A 146 15.48 5.31 14.04
CA ALA A 146 15.88 5.76 15.37
C ALA A 146 15.75 7.28 15.57
N GLU A 147 15.92 8.06 14.50
CA GLU A 147 15.81 9.52 14.48
C GLU A 147 14.35 9.99 14.28
N SER A 148 13.41 9.06 14.09
CA SER A 148 12.00 9.35 13.85
C SER A 148 11.09 8.92 15.01
N ALA A 149 9.87 9.47 15.04
CA ALA A 149 8.79 8.98 15.88
C ALA A 149 8.03 7.78 15.27
N ALA A 150 8.41 7.33 14.07
CA ALA A 150 7.68 6.31 13.34
C ALA A 150 7.79 4.94 14.04
N PRO A 151 6.68 4.19 14.19
CA PRO A 151 6.74 2.82 14.67
C PRO A 151 7.38 1.85 13.67
N LEU A 152 7.45 2.20 12.39
CA LEU A 152 7.89 1.30 11.32
C LEU A 152 8.71 2.04 10.26
N ALA A 153 9.80 1.41 9.81
CA ALA A 153 10.54 1.81 8.62
C ALA A 153 10.64 0.65 7.63
N LEU A 154 10.39 0.92 6.35
CA LEU A 154 10.52 -0.01 5.23
C LEU A 154 11.74 0.36 4.39
N ILE A 155 12.50 -0.64 3.94
CA ILE A 155 13.49 -0.51 2.87
C ILE A 155 13.16 -1.47 1.72
N VAL A 156 13.31 -1.00 0.49
CA VAL A 156 13.16 -1.79 -0.74
C VAL A 156 14.34 -1.53 -1.68
N PRO A 157 14.78 -2.50 -2.50
CA PRO A 157 15.85 -2.27 -3.47
C PRO A 157 15.36 -1.35 -4.60
N GLU A 158 16.29 -0.66 -5.28
CA GLU A 158 15.97 0.26 -6.40
C GLU A 158 15.12 -0.41 -7.50
N SER A 159 15.40 -1.67 -7.84
CA SER A 159 14.60 -2.42 -8.82
C SER A 159 13.15 -2.65 -8.37
N PHE A 160 12.92 -2.85 -7.07
CA PHE A 160 11.57 -2.99 -6.53
C PHE A 160 10.87 -1.63 -6.46
N PHE A 161 11.61 -0.56 -6.17
CA PHE A 161 11.05 0.78 -6.20
C PHE A 161 10.52 1.14 -7.59
N HIS A 162 11.34 1.00 -8.63
CA HIS A 162 10.89 1.29 -10.00
C HIS A 162 9.84 0.30 -10.50
N GLY A 163 10.05 -1.00 -10.31
CA GLY A 163 9.14 -2.02 -10.87
C GLY A 163 7.87 -2.30 -10.08
N VAL A 164 7.74 -1.76 -8.85
CA VAL A 164 6.56 -1.96 -8.00
C VAL A 164 6.09 -0.65 -7.40
N VAL A 165 6.97 0.16 -6.78
CA VAL A 165 6.51 1.35 -6.04
C VAL A 165 6.04 2.47 -6.97
N GLU A 166 6.76 2.74 -8.05
CA GLU A 166 6.40 3.78 -9.03
C GLU A 166 5.15 3.40 -9.84
N ASP A 167 5.01 2.11 -10.15
CA ASP A 167 3.93 1.61 -11.01
C ASP A 167 2.68 1.19 -10.22
N ALA A 168 2.81 0.81 -8.94
CA ALA A 168 1.69 0.30 -8.15
C ALA A 168 0.73 1.43 -7.75
N PRO A 169 -0.55 1.31 -8.12
CA PRO A 169 -1.52 2.32 -7.80
C PRO A 169 -1.82 2.37 -6.30
N GLY A 170 -1.68 3.56 -5.72
CA GLY A 170 -1.94 3.81 -4.30
C GLY A 170 -0.71 3.84 -3.40
N LEU A 171 0.47 3.60 -3.96
CA LEU A 171 1.72 3.98 -3.30
C LEU A 171 2.05 5.44 -3.59
N ASN A 172 2.83 6.05 -2.68
CA ASN A 172 3.35 7.40 -2.84
C ASN A 172 4.88 7.29 -3.01
N PRO A 173 5.41 7.27 -4.24
CA PRO A 173 6.84 7.19 -4.49
C PRO A 173 7.63 8.31 -3.80
N ALA A 174 7.05 9.51 -3.72
CA ALA A 174 7.68 10.66 -3.06
C ALA A 174 7.80 10.51 -1.53
N ALA A 175 7.13 9.52 -0.92
CA ALA A 175 7.32 9.19 0.49
C ALA A 175 8.55 8.29 0.73
N TYR A 176 9.25 7.86 -0.33
CA TYR A 176 10.47 7.08 -0.22
C TYR A 176 11.69 7.98 -0.44
N GLN A 177 12.71 7.75 0.38
CA GLN A 177 14.00 8.40 0.27
C GLN A 177 15.03 7.44 -0.29
N ARG A 178 15.68 7.82 -1.40
CA ARG A 178 16.79 7.08 -1.98
C ARG A 178 18.00 7.12 -1.04
N VAL A 179 18.64 5.96 -0.85
CA VAL A 179 19.82 5.79 -0.01
C VAL A 179 20.82 4.82 -0.63
N GLU A 180 22.09 5.03 -0.33
CA GLU A 180 23.14 4.05 -0.64
C GLU A 180 23.30 3.07 0.53
N VAL A 181 23.23 1.79 0.23
CA VAL A 181 23.39 0.70 1.19
C VAL A 181 24.76 0.08 1.02
N ALA A 182 25.51 0.07 2.12
CA ALA A 182 26.84 -0.53 2.20
C ALA A 182 26.98 -1.39 3.46
N VAL A 183 26.95 -2.72 3.31
CA VAL A 183 27.06 -3.67 4.42
C VAL A 183 27.98 -4.83 4.04
N ARG A 184 29.13 -4.97 4.73
CA ARG A 184 30.21 -5.92 4.35
C ARG A 184 30.66 -5.70 2.90
N GLU A 185 30.71 -6.72 2.05
CA GLU A 185 30.98 -6.56 0.61
C GLU A 185 29.75 -6.14 -0.21
N PHE A 186 28.54 -6.15 0.37
CA PHE A 186 27.31 -5.80 -0.35
C PHE A 186 27.16 -4.28 -0.51
N ARG A 187 26.93 -3.84 -1.75
CA ARG A 187 26.68 -2.45 -2.15
C ARG A 187 25.47 -2.39 -3.08
N THR A 188 24.51 -1.52 -2.78
CA THR A 188 23.35 -1.29 -3.66
C THR A 188 22.72 0.07 -3.38
N VAL A 189 21.78 0.46 -4.23
CA VAL A 189 20.87 1.57 -3.98
C VAL A 189 19.54 1.00 -3.51
N ALA A 190 18.96 1.63 -2.50
CA ALA A 190 17.68 1.25 -1.94
C ALA A 190 16.85 2.50 -1.62
N TRP A 191 15.58 2.27 -1.27
CA TRP A 191 14.62 3.31 -0.99
C TRP A 191 13.96 3.03 0.35
N ILE A 192 13.96 4.02 1.24
CA ILE A 192 13.42 3.92 2.60
C ILE A 192 12.13 4.72 2.71
N ARG A 193 11.09 4.14 3.33
CA ARG A 193 9.87 4.86 3.72
C ARG A 193 9.60 4.69 5.21
N LEU A 194 9.34 5.79 5.91
CA LEU A 194 8.85 5.80 7.28
C LEU A 194 7.31 5.75 7.29
N PHE A 195 6.74 5.00 8.24
CA PHE A 195 5.30 4.89 8.43
C PHE A 195 4.92 5.44 9.80
N ASP A 196 4.53 6.70 9.84
CA ASP A 196 4.00 7.37 11.02
C ASP A 196 2.50 7.66 10.83
N PRO A 197 1.61 7.13 11.69
CA PRO A 197 0.17 7.39 11.59
C PRO A 197 -0.25 8.84 11.91
N PHE A 198 0.66 9.69 12.41
CA PHE A 198 0.40 11.13 12.61
C PHE A 198 1.05 12.02 11.55
N HIS A 199 2.04 11.51 10.82
CA HIS A 199 2.66 12.18 9.69
C HIS A 199 2.32 11.41 8.41
N GLY A 200 1.17 11.73 7.82
CA GLY A 200 1.16 11.83 6.36
C GLY A 200 2.30 12.76 5.92
N PRO A 201 2.82 12.65 4.69
CA PRO A 201 4.04 13.35 4.26
C PRO A 201 4.00 14.78 4.79
N ALA A 202 4.98 15.12 5.63
CA ALA A 202 4.93 16.32 6.46
C ALA A 202 4.53 17.52 5.60
N GLU A 203 3.58 18.31 6.10
CA GLU A 203 2.90 19.40 5.38
C GLU A 203 3.84 20.51 4.83
N GLY A 204 5.15 20.41 5.07
CA GLY A 204 6.20 21.23 4.42
C GLY A 204 7.10 20.46 3.42
N ASP A 205 7.41 19.19 3.67
CA ASP A 205 8.52 18.50 2.98
C ASP A 205 8.17 18.07 1.55
N ALA A 206 6.92 17.69 1.25
CA ALA A 206 6.55 17.32 -0.11
C ALA A 206 6.35 18.54 -1.03
N ARG A 207 6.04 19.72 -0.47
CA ARG A 207 5.97 20.98 -1.22
C ARG A 207 7.36 21.60 -1.38
N GLU A 208 8.18 21.59 -0.33
CA GLU A 208 9.55 22.14 -0.37
C GLU A 208 10.55 21.23 -1.09
N ARG A 209 10.45 19.89 -0.98
CA ARG A 209 11.35 18.97 -1.72
C ARG A 209 10.97 18.82 -3.19
N ARG A 210 9.67 18.81 -3.55
CA ARG A 210 9.27 18.86 -4.98
C ARG A 210 9.53 20.21 -5.64
N ALA A 211 9.47 21.31 -4.88
CA ALA A 211 9.93 22.61 -5.36
C ALA A 211 11.47 22.68 -5.47
N ALA A 212 12.20 21.88 -4.70
CA ALA A 212 13.66 21.77 -4.77
C ALA A 212 14.15 20.84 -5.89
N ASP A 213 13.38 19.82 -6.28
CA ASP A 213 13.68 18.94 -7.44
C ASP A 213 13.33 19.59 -8.79
N LEU A 214 12.60 20.71 -8.79
CA LEU A 214 12.45 21.61 -9.94
C LEU A 214 13.63 22.60 -9.88
N GLU A 215 14.79 22.18 -10.37
CA GLU A 215 16.03 22.97 -10.35
C GLU A 215 15.91 24.31 -11.13
N ASP A 216 14.85 24.50 -11.93
CA ASP A 216 14.56 25.72 -12.71
C ASP A 216 13.15 26.31 -12.39
N PRO A 217 13.05 27.60 -12.00
CA PRO A 217 11.78 28.34 -11.93
C PRO A 217 10.92 28.27 -13.20
N ALA A 218 11.51 28.00 -14.37
CA ALA A 218 10.80 27.77 -15.62
C ALA A 218 9.98 26.46 -15.61
N ASP A 219 10.43 25.42 -14.90
CA ASP A 219 9.74 24.13 -14.82
C ASP A 219 8.51 24.17 -13.90
N ALA A 220 8.50 25.04 -12.89
CA ALA A 220 7.32 25.26 -12.04
C ALA A 220 6.12 25.82 -12.82
N ARG A 221 6.38 26.53 -13.93
CA ARG A 221 5.35 27.00 -14.87
C ARG A 221 5.15 26.08 -16.08
N ASN A 222 5.86 24.96 -16.14
CA ASN A 222 5.75 24.02 -17.25
C ASN A 222 4.62 23.01 -16.98
N PHE A 223 3.65 22.95 -17.89
CA PHE A 223 2.56 21.98 -17.78
C PHE A 223 3.06 20.53 -17.85
N ASP A 224 4.11 20.24 -18.63
CA ASP A 224 4.60 18.86 -18.77
C ASP A 224 5.18 18.34 -17.44
N ALA A 225 5.91 19.19 -16.71
CA ALA A 225 6.39 18.89 -15.37
C ALA A 225 5.22 18.69 -14.39
N PHE A 226 4.21 19.57 -14.45
CA PHE A 226 2.99 19.43 -13.65
C PHE A 226 2.25 18.12 -13.97
N TYR A 227 2.11 17.77 -15.25
CA TYR A 227 1.44 16.56 -15.72
C TYR A 227 2.15 15.32 -15.20
N LEU A 228 3.46 15.20 -15.44
CA LEU A 228 4.26 14.05 -14.98
C LEU A 228 4.20 13.90 -13.45
N ALA A 229 4.23 15.01 -12.71
CA ALA A 229 4.21 15.00 -11.25
C ALA A 229 2.85 14.65 -10.62
N HIS A 230 1.73 14.81 -11.36
CA HIS A 230 0.38 14.74 -10.78
C HIS A 230 -0.60 13.80 -11.50
N TYR A 231 -0.30 13.33 -12.71
CA TYR A 231 -1.20 12.47 -13.48
C TYR A 231 -1.59 11.20 -12.73
N GLN A 232 -0.59 10.43 -12.29
CA GLN A 232 -0.79 9.19 -11.54
C GLN A 232 -1.59 9.43 -10.26
N TYR A 233 -1.30 10.54 -9.57
CA TYR A 233 -2.01 10.93 -8.36
C TYR A 233 -3.50 11.20 -8.62
N VAL A 234 -3.83 11.99 -9.64
CA VAL A 234 -5.21 12.28 -10.05
C VAL A 234 -5.94 10.99 -10.42
N ARG A 235 -5.30 10.11 -11.21
CA ARG A 235 -5.87 8.80 -11.58
C ARG A 235 -6.16 7.93 -10.35
N ASN A 236 -5.26 7.89 -9.37
CA ASN A 236 -5.44 7.12 -8.13
C ASN A 236 -6.62 7.65 -7.29
N VAL A 237 -6.75 8.98 -7.18
CA VAL A 237 -7.90 9.64 -6.51
C VAL A 237 -9.21 9.27 -7.21
N LEU A 238 -9.23 9.28 -8.55
CA LEU A 238 -10.42 8.91 -9.32
C LEU A 238 -10.76 7.43 -9.20
N ASN A 239 -9.77 6.55 -9.19
CA ASN A 239 -10.02 5.11 -9.03
C ASN A 239 -10.54 4.76 -7.62
N ALA A 240 -10.10 5.47 -6.58
CA ALA A 240 -10.69 5.35 -5.25
C ALA A 240 -12.21 5.55 -5.29
N ARG A 241 -12.69 6.45 -6.14
CA ARG A 241 -14.10 6.71 -6.35
C ARG A 241 -14.77 5.72 -7.33
N ALA A 242 -14.15 5.48 -8.49
CA ALA A 242 -14.73 4.76 -9.62
C ALA A 242 -14.68 3.24 -9.50
N GLN A 243 -13.60 2.69 -8.91
CA GLN A 243 -13.29 1.25 -8.92
C GLN A 243 -13.21 0.63 -10.33
N ASP A 244 -12.88 1.47 -11.31
CA ASP A 244 -12.76 1.20 -12.75
C ASP A 244 -11.55 1.98 -13.25
N TRP A 245 -10.45 1.26 -13.51
CA TRP A 245 -9.16 1.86 -13.89
C TRP A 245 -9.22 2.53 -15.25
N THR A 246 -9.86 1.89 -16.23
CA THR A 246 -10.01 2.43 -17.58
C THR A 246 -10.80 3.73 -17.54
N LEU A 247 -11.93 3.74 -16.82
CA LEU A 247 -12.70 4.98 -16.66
C LEU A 247 -11.93 6.06 -15.88
N ALA A 248 -11.15 5.68 -14.87
CA ALA A 248 -10.35 6.64 -14.11
C ALA A 248 -9.25 7.28 -14.98
N GLU A 249 -8.64 6.51 -15.88
CA GLU A 249 -7.63 6.98 -16.84
C GLU A 249 -8.24 7.93 -17.87
N ASP A 250 -9.32 7.53 -18.55
CA ASP A 250 -10.03 8.35 -19.53
C ASP A 250 -10.44 9.72 -18.93
N VAL A 251 -10.92 9.71 -17.69
CA VAL A 251 -11.33 10.92 -16.97
C VAL A 251 -10.13 11.75 -16.52
N ALA A 252 -9.02 11.13 -16.13
CA ALA A 252 -7.79 11.83 -15.78
C ALA A 252 -7.22 12.56 -17.01
N ASP A 253 -7.18 11.89 -18.17
CA ASP A 253 -6.77 12.47 -19.45
C ASP A 253 -7.66 13.67 -19.82
N GLU A 254 -8.99 13.52 -19.75
CA GLU A 254 -9.92 14.61 -20.07
C GLU A 254 -9.70 15.81 -19.12
N ALA A 255 -9.51 15.55 -17.83
CA ALA A 255 -9.29 16.59 -16.83
C ALA A 255 -7.94 17.28 -16.99
N MET A 256 -6.87 16.54 -17.28
CA MET A 256 -5.56 17.11 -17.58
C MET A 256 -5.57 17.91 -18.87
N ALA A 257 -6.28 17.47 -19.91
CA ALA A 257 -6.46 18.25 -21.12
C ALA A 257 -7.23 19.56 -20.87
N ILE A 258 -8.20 19.57 -19.94
CA ILE A 258 -8.87 20.80 -19.48
C ILE A 258 -7.89 21.71 -18.74
N ALA A 259 -7.04 21.14 -17.87
CA ALA A 259 -6.03 21.87 -17.13
C ALA A 259 -5.00 22.51 -18.08
N TYR A 260 -4.52 21.77 -19.08
CA TYR A 260 -3.62 22.25 -20.12
C TYR A 260 -4.17 23.48 -20.84
N ARG A 261 -5.42 23.41 -21.28
CA ARG A 261 -6.09 24.54 -21.97
C ARG A 261 -6.27 25.78 -21.10
N LYS A 262 -6.18 25.65 -19.78
CA LYS A 262 -6.34 26.72 -18.80
C LYS A 262 -5.05 26.99 -18.03
N TRP A 263 -3.93 26.48 -18.52
CA TRP A 263 -2.72 26.40 -17.71
C TRP A 263 -2.20 27.78 -17.30
N ASP A 264 -2.27 28.76 -18.21
CA ASP A 264 -1.85 30.14 -17.94
C ASP A 264 -2.56 30.78 -16.74
N ASP A 265 -3.83 30.44 -16.50
CA ASP A 265 -4.57 30.88 -15.32
C ASP A 265 -4.38 29.95 -14.13
N LEU A 266 -4.26 28.65 -14.40
CA LEU A 266 -4.23 27.60 -13.38
C LEU A 266 -2.90 27.51 -12.65
N VAL A 267 -1.80 27.86 -13.31
CA VAL A 267 -0.45 27.85 -12.74
C VAL A 267 -0.33 28.79 -11.54
N GLU A 268 -1.11 29.88 -11.53
CA GLU A 268 -1.17 30.84 -10.42
C GLU A 268 -2.18 30.43 -9.32
N HIS A 269 -2.90 29.33 -9.50
CA HIS A 269 -3.89 28.87 -8.52
C HIS A 269 -3.19 28.30 -7.26
N PRO A 270 -3.70 28.55 -6.04
CA PRO A 270 -3.09 28.04 -4.81
C PRO A 270 -3.11 26.50 -4.68
N ASN A 271 -3.94 25.83 -5.46
CA ASN A 271 -4.00 24.36 -5.54
C ASN A 271 -4.37 23.87 -6.95
N PRO A 272 -3.43 23.86 -7.90
CA PRO A 272 -3.71 23.47 -9.29
C PRO A 272 -4.16 22.01 -9.41
N VAL A 273 -3.55 21.11 -8.64
CA VAL A 273 -3.94 19.69 -8.61
C VAL A 273 -5.34 19.45 -8.06
N GLY A 274 -5.77 20.22 -7.04
CA GLY A 274 -7.12 20.17 -6.50
C GLY A 274 -8.18 20.59 -7.55
N PHE A 275 -7.86 21.58 -8.38
CA PHE A 275 -8.74 21.94 -9.51
C PHE A 275 -8.92 20.77 -10.49
N VAL A 276 -7.83 20.07 -10.83
CA VAL A 276 -7.89 18.90 -11.71
C VAL A 276 -8.76 17.80 -11.08
N VAL A 277 -8.53 17.48 -9.80
CA VAL A 277 -9.32 16.46 -9.07
C VAL A 277 -10.80 16.83 -9.02
N VAL A 278 -11.15 18.07 -8.70
CA VAL A 278 -12.55 18.53 -8.66
C VAL A 278 -13.18 18.45 -10.06
N THR A 279 -12.46 18.85 -11.09
CA THR A 279 -12.91 18.77 -12.49
C THR A 279 -13.17 17.33 -12.89
N ALA A 280 -12.21 16.44 -12.63
CA ALA A 280 -12.30 15.02 -12.91
C ALA A 280 -13.46 14.35 -12.16
N ARG A 281 -13.70 14.67 -10.88
CA ARG A 281 -14.86 14.16 -10.11
C ARG A 281 -16.20 14.56 -10.73
N ARG A 282 -16.29 15.77 -11.29
CA ARG A 282 -17.50 16.24 -12.00
C ARG A 282 -17.73 15.45 -13.30
N ILE A 283 -16.67 15.21 -14.07
CA ILE A 283 -16.71 14.40 -15.31
C ILE A 283 -17.13 12.97 -14.97
N LEU A 284 -16.46 12.33 -14.01
CA LEU A 284 -16.77 10.98 -13.56
C LEU A 284 -18.23 10.85 -13.11
N SER A 285 -18.70 11.80 -12.30
CA SER A 285 -20.10 11.83 -11.82
C SER A 285 -21.10 12.05 -12.97
N ARG A 286 -20.73 12.78 -14.04
CA ARG A 286 -21.55 12.93 -15.25
C ARG A 286 -21.65 11.59 -16.00
N ILE A 287 -20.52 10.93 -16.26
CA ILE A 287 -20.46 9.66 -16.97
C ILE A 287 -21.25 8.57 -16.22
N GLN A 288 -21.05 8.44 -14.92
CA GLN A 288 -21.75 7.46 -14.09
C GLN A 288 -23.28 7.68 -14.10
N ARG A 289 -23.74 8.93 -13.97
CA ARG A 289 -25.17 9.26 -14.07
C ARG A 289 -25.74 8.93 -15.45
N GLN A 290 -24.97 9.15 -16.52
CA GLN A 290 -25.39 8.81 -17.88
C GLN A 290 -25.47 7.30 -18.09
N ARG A 291 -24.47 6.53 -17.62
CA ARG A 291 -24.49 5.04 -17.66
C ARG A 291 -25.69 4.49 -16.91
N ALA A 292 -25.96 4.99 -15.69
CA ALA A 292 -27.12 4.56 -14.90
C ALA A 292 -28.46 4.83 -15.59
N ARG A 293 -28.61 6.00 -16.23
CA ARG A 293 -29.82 6.33 -17.01
C ARG A 293 -30.01 5.43 -18.24
N ARG A 294 -28.91 5.09 -18.94
CA ARG A 294 -28.95 4.20 -20.10
C ARG A 294 -29.33 2.77 -19.69
N ALA A 295 -28.74 2.23 -18.63
CA ALA A 295 -29.08 0.91 -18.12
C ALA A 295 -30.58 0.79 -17.76
N LEU A 296 -31.16 1.82 -17.13
CA LEU A 296 -32.59 1.88 -16.83
C LEU A 296 -33.48 1.94 -18.09
N HIS A 297 -33.02 2.63 -19.14
CA HIS A 297 -33.75 2.73 -20.40
C HIS A 297 -33.69 1.40 -21.18
N GLU A 298 -32.53 0.76 -21.20
CA GLU A 298 -32.28 -0.51 -21.89
C GLU A 298 -32.97 -1.69 -21.21
N SER A 299 -33.09 -1.69 -19.87
CA SER A 299 -33.88 -2.66 -19.12
C SER A 299 -35.40 -2.50 -19.29
N SER A 300 -35.87 -1.45 -19.97
CA SER A 300 -37.28 -1.16 -20.22
C SER A 300 -37.75 -1.59 -21.62
N LEU A 301 -36.86 -2.16 -22.45
CA LEU A 301 -37.17 -2.68 -23.78
C LEU A 301 -37.38 -4.21 -23.72
N PRO A 302 -38.35 -4.79 -24.46
CA PRO A 302 -38.47 -6.25 -24.57
C PRO A 302 -37.24 -6.82 -25.27
N SER A 303 -36.49 -7.68 -24.59
CA SER A 303 -35.30 -8.34 -25.14
C SER A 303 -35.69 -9.62 -25.87
N ASP A 304 -35.56 -9.63 -27.21
CA ASP A 304 -35.42 -10.85 -28.01
C ASP A 304 -33.93 -11.18 -28.13
N ALA A 305 -33.39 -11.92 -27.16
CA ALA A 305 -32.05 -12.48 -27.24
C ALA A 305 -31.97 -13.85 -26.57
N SER A 306 -31.71 -14.89 -27.38
CA SER A 306 -31.44 -16.25 -26.92
C SER A 306 -30.08 -16.36 -26.20
N PRO A 307 -29.95 -17.23 -25.19
CA PRO A 307 -28.73 -17.35 -24.39
C PRO A 307 -27.66 -18.14 -25.15
N GLY A 308 -26.49 -17.51 -25.36
CA GLY A 308 -25.37 -18.09 -26.09
C GLY A 308 -24.07 -18.09 -25.29
N ARG A 309 -23.71 -19.30 -24.81
CA ARG A 309 -22.37 -19.82 -24.46
C ARG A 309 -21.62 -19.26 -23.25
N GLU A 310 -21.70 -20.06 -22.19
CA GLU A 310 -20.69 -20.22 -21.14
C GLU A 310 -19.33 -20.65 -21.72
N LEU A 311 -18.26 -20.04 -21.24
CA LEU A 311 -16.90 -20.54 -21.40
C LEU A 311 -16.39 -21.00 -20.03
N HIS A 312 -16.33 -22.32 -19.83
CA HIS A 312 -15.55 -22.92 -18.76
C HIS A 312 -14.06 -22.91 -19.13
N ALA A 313 -13.22 -22.50 -18.17
CA ALA A 313 -11.81 -22.86 -18.16
C ALA A 313 -11.48 -23.39 -16.76
N SER A 314 -11.23 -24.70 -16.67
CA SER A 314 -10.77 -25.40 -15.48
C SER A 314 -9.24 -25.31 -15.37
N GLY A 315 -8.72 -25.02 -14.17
CA GLY A 315 -7.31 -25.17 -13.85
C GLY A 315 -6.94 -24.66 -12.45
N GLY A 316 -6.85 -25.57 -11.47
CA GLY A 316 -6.20 -25.41 -10.15
C GLY A 316 -6.91 -24.50 -9.15
N ASP A 317 -7.32 -25.01 -7.99
CA ASP A 317 -8.20 -24.32 -7.02
C ASP A 317 -7.60 -22.99 -6.47
N PRO A 318 -8.14 -21.82 -6.89
CA PRO A 318 -7.71 -20.47 -6.51
C PRO A 318 -8.63 -19.80 -5.46
N ALA A 319 -9.48 -20.55 -4.76
CA ALA A 319 -10.60 -19.99 -4.00
C ALA A 319 -10.18 -18.98 -2.92
N ASP A 320 -9.23 -19.28 -2.02
CA ASP A 320 -9.04 -18.46 -0.81
C ASP A 320 -8.33 -17.11 -1.03
N VAL A 321 -7.44 -16.99 -2.02
CA VAL A 321 -6.73 -15.72 -2.32
C VAL A 321 -7.59 -14.80 -3.20
N VAL A 322 -8.40 -15.38 -4.09
CA VAL A 322 -9.41 -14.64 -4.88
C VAL A 322 -10.55 -14.17 -3.98
N VAL A 323 -10.93 -14.96 -2.97
CA VAL A 323 -11.95 -14.60 -1.98
C VAL A 323 -11.56 -13.34 -1.20
N ASN A 324 -10.32 -13.17 -0.76
CA ASN A 324 -9.94 -11.97 0.00
C ASN A 324 -9.91 -10.68 -0.86
N ARG A 325 -9.41 -10.76 -2.10
CA ARG A 325 -9.43 -9.63 -3.05
C ARG A 325 -10.85 -9.27 -3.51
N ALA A 326 -11.69 -10.28 -3.75
CA ALA A 326 -13.09 -10.09 -4.10
C ALA A 326 -13.88 -9.52 -2.92
N ALA A 327 -13.65 -10.02 -1.69
CA ALA A 327 -14.27 -9.55 -0.46
C ALA A 327 -13.89 -8.10 -0.16
N LEU A 328 -12.61 -7.73 -0.24
CA LEU A 328 -12.20 -6.33 -0.07
C LEU A 328 -12.79 -5.42 -1.15
N ARG A 329 -12.78 -5.87 -2.42
CA ARG A 329 -13.40 -5.12 -3.52
C ARG A 329 -14.91 -4.96 -3.28
N GLN A 330 -15.60 -6.01 -2.81
CA GLN A 330 -17.02 -5.96 -2.44
C GLN A 330 -17.28 -5.04 -1.25
N ALA A 331 -16.48 -5.12 -0.20
CA ALA A 331 -16.59 -4.27 0.99
C ALA A 331 -16.39 -2.80 0.63
N LEU A 332 -15.39 -2.48 -0.21
CA LEU A 332 -15.20 -1.13 -0.74
C LEU A 332 -16.33 -0.73 -1.68
N GLN A 333 -16.85 -1.63 -2.52
CA GLN A 333 -17.98 -1.37 -3.42
C GLN A 333 -19.28 -1.07 -2.66
N ALA A 334 -19.47 -1.66 -1.48
CA ALA A 334 -20.62 -1.40 -0.63
C ALA A 334 -20.63 0.01 -0.01
N LEU A 335 -19.46 0.63 0.11
CA LEU A 335 -19.38 2.04 0.48
C LEU A 335 -19.92 2.94 -0.63
N SER A 336 -20.59 4.02 -0.24
CA SER A 336 -20.88 5.09 -1.19
C SER A 336 -19.57 5.64 -1.78
N ALA A 337 -19.63 6.15 -3.01
CA ALA A 337 -18.45 6.68 -3.70
C ALA A 337 -17.70 7.74 -2.88
N ASP A 338 -18.42 8.58 -2.13
CA ASP A 338 -17.85 9.62 -1.27
C ASP A 338 -17.17 9.07 -0.01
N GLN A 339 -17.73 8.02 0.58
CA GLN A 339 -17.16 7.31 1.73
C GLN A 339 -15.90 6.55 1.31
N ARG A 340 -15.98 5.79 0.22
CA ARG A 340 -14.88 5.03 -0.34
C ARG A 340 -13.72 5.94 -0.72
N GLU A 341 -13.98 7.03 -1.43
CA GLU A 341 -12.97 8.03 -1.83
C GLU A 341 -12.24 8.56 -0.59
N CYS A 342 -12.95 8.98 0.46
CA CYS A 342 -12.28 9.46 1.68
C CYS A 342 -11.52 8.35 2.41
N PHE A 343 -12.10 7.15 2.50
CA PHE A 343 -11.50 5.99 3.18
C PHE A 343 -10.20 5.57 2.52
N VAL A 344 -10.20 5.38 1.19
CA VAL A 344 -9.01 5.01 0.43
C VAL A 344 -7.95 6.11 0.54
N LEU A 345 -8.32 7.38 0.35
CA LEU A 345 -7.35 8.49 0.45
C LEU A 345 -6.69 8.58 1.83
N HIS A 346 -7.42 8.26 2.90
CA HIS A 346 -6.92 8.37 4.27
C HIS A 346 -6.21 7.10 4.74
N GLU A 347 -6.88 5.95 4.67
CA GLU A 347 -6.44 4.69 5.29
C GLU A 347 -5.51 3.89 4.39
N ILE A 348 -5.53 4.13 3.07
CA ILE A 348 -4.72 3.40 2.09
C ILE A 348 -3.64 4.30 1.47
N LEU A 349 -3.99 5.55 1.13
CA LEU A 349 -3.03 6.49 0.53
C LEU A 349 -2.34 7.38 1.57
N GLY A 350 -2.77 7.35 2.84
CA GLY A 350 -2.11 8.04 3.95
C GLY A 350 -2.26 9.56 3.96
N HIS A 351 -3.26 10.12 3.27
CA HIS A 351 -3.48 11.57 3.30
C HIS A 351 -4.09 12.04 4.62
N SER A 352 -3.67 13.24 5.06
CA SER A 352 -4.29 13.92 6.20
C SER A 352 -5.72 14.36 5.88
N ILE A 353 -6.56 14.48 6.90
CA ILE A 353 -7.94 14.97 6.75
C ILE A 353 -7.98 16.35 6.11
N ARG A 354 -7.04 17.22 6.49
CA ARG A 354 -6.87 18.56 5.94
C ARG A 354 -6.52 18.52 4.45
N HIS A 355 -5.54 17.71 4.07
CA HIS A 355 -5.15 17.56 2.66
C HIS A 355 -6.30 17.02 1.82
N ILE A 356 -7.05 16.04 2.32
CA ILE A 356 -8.24 15.51 1.63
C ILE A 356 -9.31 16.61 1.47
N ALA A 357 -9.52 17.43 2.49
CA ALA A 357 -10.47 18.56 2.44
C ALA A 357 -10.08 19.57 1.35
N GLU A 358 -8.81 19.98 1.32
CA GLU A 358 -8.25 20.91 0.33
C GLU A 358 -8.30 20.31 -1.09
N LEU A 359 -7.92 19.04 -1.25
CA LEU A 359 -7.90 18.33 -2.52
C LEU A 359 -9.30 18.16 -3.12
N LEU A 360 -10.27 17.77 -2.29
CA LEU A 360 -11.63 17.47 -2.73
C LEU A 360 -12.53 18.71 -2.75
N GLY A 361 -12.07 19.84 -2.21
CA GLY A 361 -12.86 21.08 -2.08
C GLY A 361 -14.07 20.91 -1.14
N ILE A 362 -13.90 20.18 -0.03
CA ILE A 362 -14.96 19.92 0.97
C ILE A 362 -14.48 20.24 2.38
N PRO A 363 -15.38 20.55 3.36
CA PRO A 363 -14.97 20.83 4.73
C PRO A 363 -14.31 19.62 5.43
N GLU A 364 -13.33 19.84 6.30
CA GLU A 364 -12.71 18.76 7.10
C GLU A 364 -13.72 17.95 7.92
N GLY A 365 -14.75 18.61 8.47
CA GLY A 365 -15.84 17.94 9.18
C GLY A 365 -16.58 16.93 8.28
N THR A 366 -16.70 17.23 6.98
CA THR A 366 -17.27 16.32 5.99
C THR A 366 -16.37 15.11 5.76
N VAL A 367 -15.05 15.31 5.63
CA VAL A 367 -14.08 14.20 5.55
C VAL A 367 -14.18 13.29 6.77
N LYS A 368 -14.17 13.87 7.99
CA LYS A 368 -14.30 13.13 9.26
C LYS A 368 -15.58 12.30 9.31
N SER A 369 -16.72 12.90 8.92
CA SER A 369 -18.01 12.21 8.89
C SER A 369 -18.05 11.04 7.90
N ARG A 370 -17.44 11.21 6.71
CA ARG A 370 -17.37 10.17 5.67
C ARG A 370 -16.48 9.01 6.09
N LEU A 371 -15.33 9.30 6.70
CA LEU A 371 -14.45 8.28 7.29
C LEU A 371 -15.16 7.51 8.41
N HIS A 372 -15.85 8.21 9.31
CA HIS A 372 -16.61 7.57 10.37
C HIS A 372 -17.71 6.65 9.81
N ALA A 373 -18.47 7.11 8.81
CA ALA A 373 -19.49 6.31 8.16
C ALA A 373 -18.90 5.11 7.41
N ALA A 374 -17.78 5.28 6.71
CA ALA A 374 -17.08 4.21 6.01
C ALA A 374 -16.62 3.11 6.97
N ARG A 375 -15.92 3.48 8.05
CA ARG A 375 -15.46 2.53 9.08
C ARG A 375 -16.62 1.78 9.73
N ARG A 376 -17.74 2.46 9.98
CA ARG A 376 -18.93 1.83 10.55
C ARG A 376 -19.55 0.82 9.58
N ALA A 377 -19.71 1.17 8.31
CA ALA A 377 -20.26 0.27 7.31
C ALA A 377 -19.38 -0.98 7.10
N LEU A 378 -18.07 -0.80 6.97
CA LEU A 378 -17.13 -1.92 6.83
C LEU A 378 -17.13 -2.82 8.07
N ARG A 379 -17.23 -2.26 9.29
CA ARG A 379 -17.29 -3.06 10.52
C ARG A 379 -18.52 -3.94 10.57
N THR A 380 -19.70 -3.40 10.27
CA THR A 380 -20.95 -4.18 10.25
C THR A 380 -20.85 -5.34 9.26
N MET A 381 -20.25 -5.11 8.08
CA MET A 381 -20.06 -6.18 7.09
C MET A 381 -19.13 -7.30 7.57
N LEU A 382 -18.04 -6.95 8.26
CA LEU A 382 -17.12 -7.94 8.84
C LEU A 382 -17.75 -8.72 10.00
N GLU A 383 -18.66 -8.09 10.76
CA GLU A 383 -19.43 -8.73 11.84
C GLU A 383 -20.49 -9.70 11.29
N ASP A 384 -21.15 -9.35 10.18
CA ASP A 384 -22.16 -10.18 9.51
C ASP A 384 -21.53 -11.42 8.81
N ASP A 385 -20.38 -11.24 8.13
CA ASP A 385 -19.63 -12.35 7.49
C ASP A 385 -19.11 -13.37 8.52
N SER A 386 -18.75 -12.89 9.71
CA SER A 386 -18.31 -13.73 10.84
C SER A 386 -19.45 -14.54 11.47
N ALA A 387 -20.70 -14.09 11.31
CA ALA A 387 -21.89 -14.76 11.83
C ALA A 387 -22.44 -15.82 10.84
N GLU A 388 -22.28 -15.61 9.53
CA GLU A 388 -22.72 -16.55 8.50
C GLU A 388 -21.72 -17.71 8.27
N GLY A 389 -20.42 -17.50 8.49
CA GLY A 389 -19.39 -18.55 8.39
C GLY A 389 -19.34 -19.56 9.55
N GLY A 390 -20.20 -19.41 10.56
CA GLY A 390 -20.23 -20.24 11.78
C GLY A 390 -21.45 -21.17 11.91
N ALA A 391 -22.27 -21.30 10.86
CA ALA A 391 -23.51 -22.09 10.85
C ALA A 391 -23.36 -23.45 10.17
#